data_AF-A0A1V4TXC6-F1
#
_entry.id   AF-A0A1V4TXC6-F1
#
_cell.length_a   1.000
_cell.length_b   1.000
_cell.length_c   1.000
_cell.angle_alpha   90.00
_cell.angle_beta   90.00
_cell.angle_gamma   90.00
#
_symmetry.space_group_name_H-M   'P 1'
#
loop_
_entity.id
_entity.type
_entity.pdbx_description
1 polymer ?
#
loop_
_entity_poly.entity_id
_entity_poly.type
_entity_poly.pdbx_seq_one_letter_code
_entity_poly.pdbx_strand_id
1 'polypeptide(L)'
;MRNRIIFAMLLCIVVPGAYVSAENAQESMSAAGALYSQSVDLANEGKYQEALDAADKALAKNDASMTGLIQSNRAGILVMLQRYDEAIAAADAAIGIEGNLTTVHSIAWYNKGNAFRALGRIPEAQEAYDHAYALDRTLVPPDMSLDVTIPATAATPLPRTQKSPLSPLIAAGAFGLFSCAAAVIRQR
;
A
#
# COMPACT_ATOMS: atom_id res chain seq x y z
N MET A 1 -69.29 25.79 -16.65
CA MET A 1 -69.06 26.90 -15.69
C MET A 1 -69.42 26.35 -14.31
N ARG A 2 -68.59 26.26 -13.27
CA ARG A 2 -67.42 27.04 -12.87
C ARG A 2 -66.62 26.23 -11.83
N ASN A 3 -65.40 25.82 -12.17
CA ASN A 3 -64.34 25.47 -11.22
C ASN A 3 -64.09 26.66 -10.29
N ARG A 4 -63.74 26.41 -9.02
CA ARG A 4 -62.51 26.91 -8.35
C ARG A 4 -62.63 26.92 -6.80
N ILE A 5 -61.65 26.28 -6.16
CA ILE A 5 -61.02 26.68 -4.89
C ILE A 5 -61.87 26.45 -3.63
N ILE A 6 -61.68 25.30 -2.97
CA ILE A 6 -61.25 25.15 -1.55
C ILE A 6 -60.67 23.72 -1.44
N PHE A 7 -59.57 23.34 -2.08
CA PHE A 7 -58.18 23.57 -1.67
C PHE A 7 -57.99 24.27 -0.32
N ALA A 8 -58.18 23.53 0.78
CA ALA A 8 -57.47 23.71 2.05
C ALA A 8 -57.94 22.62 3.03
N MET A 9 -57.02 22.06 3.81
CA MET A 9 -57.24 20.92 4.73
C MET A 9 -57.21 19.52 4.12
N LEU A 10 -56.34 19.28 3.14
CA LEU A 10 -55.62 18.02 3.17
C LEU A 10 -54.58 18.15 4.28
N LEU A 11 -54.95 17.66 5.46
CA LEU A 11 -54.09 17.49 6.61
C LEU A 11 -52.87 16.68 6.14
N CYS A 12 -51.78 17.37 5.80
CA CYS A 12 -50.49 16.71 5.65
C CYS A 12 -50.14 16.16 7.04
N ILE A 13 -50.53 14.91 7.29
CA ILE A 13 -49.93 14.09 8.32
C ILE A 13 -48.48 13.95 7.88
N VAL A 14 -47.65 14.89 8.31
CA VAL A 14 -46.21 14.74 8.35
C VAL A 14 -46.01 13.56 9.29
N VAL A 15 -45.85 12.37 8.71
CA VAL A 15 -45.37 11.19 9.43
C VAL A 15 -43.96 11.54 9.88
N PRO A 16 -43.70 11.78 11.19
CA PRO A 16 -42.39 12.25 11.65
C PRO A 16 -41.29 11.17 11.53
N GLY A 17 -41.64 9.96 11.10
CA GLY A 17 -40.72 8.80 11.11
C GLY A 17 -39.81 8.65 9.89
N ALA A 18 -40.08 9.33 8.76
CA ALA A 18 -39.30 9.15 7.53
C ALA A 18 -38.33 10.30 7.21
N TYR A 19 -38.50 11.46 7.84
CA TYR A 19 -37.65 12.64 7.57
C TYR A 19 -36.31 12.61 8.33
N VAL A 20 -36.24 11.96 9.50
CA VAL A 20 -35.03 11.91 10.35
C VAL A 20 -33.88 11.07 9.75
N SER A 21 -34.15 10.22 8.76
CA SER A 21 -33.10 9.39 8.15
C SER A 21 -32.26 10.10 7.09
N ALA A 22 -32.78 11.17 6.46
CA ALA A 22 -32.05 11.90 5.43
C ALA A 22 -31.16 13.01 6.01
N GLU A 23 -31.54 13.61 7.14
CA GLU A 23 -30.77 14.66 7.82
C GLU A 23 -29.49 14.10 8.45
N ASN A 24 -29.59 12.94 9.10
CA ASN A 24 -28.43 12.24 9.69
C ASN A 24 -27.39 11.81 8.64
N ALA A 25 -27.82 11.51 7.40
CA ALA A 25 -26.93 11.12 6.30
C ALA A 25 -26.16 12.32 5.73
N GLN A 26 -26.77 13.52 5.74
CA GLN A 26 -26.12 14.76 5.31
C GLN A 26 -25.19 15.31 6.40
N GLU A 27 -25.56 15.16 7.66
CA GLU A 27 -24.74 15.54 8.83
C GLU A 27 -23.53 14.60 8.99
N SER A 28 -23.68 13.30 8.69
CA SER A 28 -22.55 12.37 8.60
C SER A 28 -21.63 12.68 7.41
N MET A 29 -22.20 13.18 6.29
CA MET A 29 -21.45 13.61 5.09
C MET A 29 -20.52 14.81 5.35
N SER A 30 -20.62 15.46 6.51
CA SER A 30 -19.71 16.55 6.91
C SER A 30 -18.89 16.24 8.17
N ALA A 31 -19.36 15.38 9.08
CA ALA A 31 -18.63 15.12 10.33
C ALA A 31 -17.26 14.45 10.10
N ALA A 32 -17.18 13.44 9.23
CA ALA A 32 -15.90 12.81 8.88
C ALA A 32 -14.99 13.78 8.12
N GLY A 33 -15.56 14.53 7.17
CA GLY A 33 -14.85 15.54 6.40
C GLY A 33 -14.30 16.67 7.26
N ALA A 34 -15.07 17.18 8.23
CA ALA A 34 -14.64 18.23 9.14
C ALA A 34 -13.49 17.77 10.05
N LEU A 35 -13.57 16.55 10.59
CA LEU A 35 -12.48 15.97 11.39
C LEU A 35 -11.24 15.71 10.54
N TYR A 36 -11.40 15.30 9.28
CA TYR A 36 -10.31 15.18 8.33
C TYR A 36 -9.65 16.53 8.04
N SER A 37 -10.43 17.58 7.72
CA SER A 37 -9.90 18.93 7.53
C SER A 37 -9.17 19.44 8.76
N GLN A 38 -9.74 19.24 9.96
CA GLN A 38 -9.09 19.56 11.22
C GLN A 38 -7.76 18.82 11.38
N SER A 39 -7.70 17.53 11.02
CA SER A 39 -6.46 16.75 11.07
C SER A 39 -5.38 17.34 10.17
N VAL A 40 -5.74 17.72 8.94
CA VAL A 40 -4.82 18.37 7.99
C VAL A 40 -4.32 19.71 8.52
N ASP A 41 -5.20 20.55 9.04
CA ASP A 41 -4.85 21.87 9.58
C ASP A 41 -3.90 21.74 10.78
N LEU A 42 -4.19 20.84 11.71
CA LEU A 42 -3.32 20.56 12.86
C LEU A 42 -1.94 20.02 12.43
N ALA A 43 -1.91 19.18 11.39
CA ALA A 43 -0.64 18.67 10.84
C ALA A 43 0.19 19.80 10.22
N ASN A 44 -0.44 20.72 9.50
CA ASN A 44 0.22 21.92 8.93
C ASN A 44 0.74 22.87 10.02
N GLU A 45 0.08 22.92 11.17
CA GLU A 45 0.55 23.64 12.37
C GLU A 45 1.68 22.91 13.12
N GLY A 46 2.03 21.69 12.72
CA GLY A 46 3.04 20.86 13.39
C GLY A 46 2.53 20.15 14.65
N LYS A 47 1.22 20.22 14.94
CA LYS A 47 0.58 19.55 16.09
C LYS A 47 0.23 18.11 15.75
N TYR A 48 1.25 17.31 15.43
CA TYR A 48 1.06 15.99 14.82
C TYR A 48 0.27 15.00 15.69
N GLN A 49 0.39 15.06 17.02
CA GLN A 49 -0.37 14.17 17.90
C GLN A 49 -1.87 14.51 17.89
N GLU A 50 -2.22 15.80 17.96
CA GLU A 50 -3.61 16.24 17.87
C GLU A 50 -4.19 15.96 16.47
N ALA A 51 -3.37 16.12 15.43
CA ALA A 51 -3.74 15.77 14.06
C ALA A 51 -4.07 14.28 13.92
N LEU A 52 -3.27 13.40 14.55
CA LEU A 52 -3.53 11.96 14.57
C LEU A 52 -4.84 11.63 15.27
N ASP A 53 -5.08 12.24 16.44
CA ASP A 53 -6.33 12.05 17.19
C ASP A 53 -7.56 12.48 16.37
N ALA A 54 -7.44 13.57 15.60
CA ALA A 54 -8.50 14.02 14.69
C ALA A 54 -8.73 13.05 13.52
N ALA A 55 -7.66 12.50 12.92
CA ALA A 55 -7.76 11.48 11.89
C ALA A 55 -8.42 10.20 12.41
N ASP A 56 -8.04 9.73 13.60
CA ASP A 56 -8.62 8.53 14.22
C ASP A 56 -10.12 8.74 14.53
N LYS A 57 -10.51 9.93 15.01
CA LYS A 57 -11.92 10.31 15.17
C LYS A 57 -12.68 10.34 13.85
N ALA A 58 -12.04 10.80 12.77
CA ALA A 58 -12.64 10.81 11.44
C ALA A 58 -12.87 9.37 10.93
N LEU A 59 -11.88 8.48 11.10
CA LEU A 59 -12.02 7.05 10.77
C LEU A 59 -13.12 6.38 11.57
N ALA A 60 -13.29 6.73 12.85
CA ALA A 60 -14.36 6.19 13.69
C ALA A 60 -15.78 6.56 13.23
N LYS A 61 -15.93 7.51 12.30
CA LYS A 61 -17.21 7.80 11.64
C LYS A 61 -17.62 6.74 10.62
N ASN A 62 -16.71 5.83 10.26
CA ASN A 62 -16.94 4.73 9.31
C ASN A 62 -17.47 5.21 7.95
N ASP A 63 -17.01 6.39 7.49
CA ASP A 63 -17.30 6.87 6.15
C ASP A 63 -16.37 6.19 5.14
N ALA A 64 -16.91 5.18 4.46
CA ALA A 64 -16.17 4.39 3.46
C ALA A 64 -15.62 5.25 2.31
N SER A 65 -16.31 6.33 1.94
CA SER A 65 -15.91 7.21 0.83
C SER A 65 -14.65 8.01 1.17
N MET A 66 -14.47 8.35 2.45
CA MET A 66 -13.33 9.14 2.93
C MET A 66 -12.21 8.27 3.53
N THR A 67 -12.48 7.00 3.82
CA THR A 67 -11.54 6.12 4.54
C THR A 67 -10.14 6.10 3.92
N GLY A 68 -10.04 5.95 2.59
CA GLY A 68 -8.74 5.96 1.90
C GLY A 68 -7.98 7.28 2.06
N LEU A 69 -8.68 8.41 1.91
CA LEU A 69 -8.11 9.75 2.07
C LEU A 69 -7.59 9.97 3.50
N ILE A 70 -8.40 9.61 4.49
CA ILE A 70 -8.04 9.78 5.91
C ILE A 70 -6.84 8.88 6.27
N GLN A 71 -6.81 7.63 5.81
CA GLN A 71 -5.68 6.73 6.05
C GLN A 71 -4.38 7.24 5.40
N SER A 72 -4.45 7.81 4.20
CA SER A 72 -3.29 8.40 3.52
C SER A 72 -2.71 9.60 4.29
N ASN A 73 -3.58 10.49 4.80
CA ASN A 73 -3.18 11.59 5.68
C ASN A 73 -2.61 11.08 7.01
N ARG A 74 -3.26 10.09 7.63
CA ARG A 74 -2.81 9.43 8.85
C ARG A 74 -1.40 8.85 8.69
N ALA A 75 -1.09 8.23 7.55
CA ALA A 75 0.25 7.74 7.25
C ALA A 75 1.30 8.86 7.27
N GLY A 76 1.00 10.00 6.62
CA GLY A 76 1.89 11.17 6.63
C GLY A 76 2.13 11.72 8.04
N ILE A 77 1.08 11.85 8.85
CA ILE A 77 1.18 12.29 10.25
C ILE A 77 2.06 11.35 11.08
N LEU A 78 1.90 10.04 10.90
CA LEU A 78 2.68 9.02 11.61
C LEU A 78 4.16 9.05 11.23
N VAL A 79 4.50 9.36 9.96
CA VAL A 79 5.89 9.62 9.54
C VAL A 79 6.48 10.78 10.32
N MET A 80 5.73 11.89 10.47
CA MET A 80 6.18 13.06 11.23
C MET A 80 6.34 12.78 12.73
N LEU A 81 5.54 11.86 13.28
CA LEU A 81 5.67 11.35 14.64
C LEU A 81 6.74 10.26 14.80
N GLN A 82 7.46 9.89 13.73
CA GLN A 82 8.46 8.81 13.73
C GLN A 82 7.90 7.41 14.08
N ARG A 83 6.59 7.20 13.89
CA ARG A 83 5.88 5.94 14.12
C ARG A 83 5.79 5.15 12.81
N TYR A 84 6.94 4.72 12.31
CA TYR A 84 7.09 4.27 10.93
C TYR A 84 6.32 2.98 10.59
N ASP A 85 6.29 1.99 11.48
CA ASP A 85 5.54 0.75 11.23
C ASP A 85 4.03 1.01 11.13
N GLU A 86 3.50 1.91 11.96
CA GLU A 86 2.09 2.31 11.91
C GLU A 86 1.79 3.15 10.67
N ALA A 87 2.74 3.98 10.22
CA ALA A 87 2.63 4.73 8.98
C ALA A 87 2.52 3.80 7.77
N ILE A 88 3.31 2.72 7.75
CA ILE A 88 3.24 1.68 6.71
C ILE A 88 1.87 1.01 6.72
N ALA A 89 1.37 0.61 7.89
CA ALA A 89 0.06 -0.01 8.02
C ALA A 89 -1.08 0.92 7.56
N ALA A 90 -1.01 2.22 7.88
CA ALA A 90 -1.98 3.21 7.42
C ALA A 90 -1.92 3.42 5.90
N ALA A 91 -0.71 3.48 5.34
CA ALA A 91 -0.52 3.58 3.90
C ALA A 91 -1.06 2.35 3.16
N ASP A 92 -0.80 1.15 3.67
CA ASP A 92 -1.32 -0.10 3.13
C ASP A 92 -2.85 -0.16 3.18
N ALA A 93 -3.45 0.33 4.27
CA ALA A 93 -4.90 0.45 4.38
C ALA A 93 -5.47 1.41 3.32
N ALA A 94 -4.81 2.54 3.04
CA ALA A 94 -5.23 3.47 1.99
C ALA A 94 -5.10 2.89 0.58
N ILE A 95 -3.99 2.18 0.30
CA ILE A 95 -3.72 1.53 -0.99
C ILE A 95 -4.72 0.38 -1.24
N GLY A 96 -5.14 -0.32 -0.19
CA GLY A 96 -6.12 -1.40 -0.29
C GLY A 96 -7.56 -0.96 -0.58
N ILE A 97 -7.87 0.34 -0.52
CA ILE A 97 -9.19 0.84 -0.89
C ILE A 97 -9.34 0.85 -2.41
N GLU A 98 -10.27 0.04 -2.91
CA GLU A 98 -10.63 0.00 -4.33
C GLU A 98 -11.36 1.29 -4.76
N GLY A 99 -11.01 1.81 -5.93
CA GLY A 99 -11.63 3.00 -6.50
C GLY A 99 -10.69 3.77 -7.42
N ASN A 100 -11.23 4.78 -8.12
CA ASN A 100 -10.42 5.70 -8.92
C ASN A 100 -9.79 6.77 -8.02
N LEU A 101 -8.85 6.35 -7.17
CA LEU A 101 -8.23 7.16 -6.12
C LEU A 101 -6.75 7.41 -6.38
N THR A 102 -6.38 7.69 -7.64
CA THR A 102 -4.98 7.83 -8.09
C THR A 102 -4.16 8.76 -7.19
N THR A 103 -4.70 9.93 -6.83
CA THR A 103 -4.00 10.89 -5.95
C THR A 103 -3.86 10.40 -4.51
N VAL A 104 -4.84 9.67 -3.98
CA VAL A 104 -4.75 9.13 -2.61
C VAL A 104 -3.72 8.01 -2.55
N HIS A 105 -3.75 7.11 -3.55
CA HIS A 105 -2.80 6.00 -3.66
C HIS A 105 -1.38 6.51 -3.87
N SER A 106 -1.16 7.51 -4.73
CA SER A 106 0.18 8.07 -4.95
C SER A 106 0.77 8.67 -3.67
N ILE A 107 -0.02 9.44 -2.91
CA ILE A 107 0.39 10.00 -1.62
C ILE A 107 0.66 8.88 -0.59
N ALA A 108 -0.18 7.85 -0.53
CA ALA A 108 0.00 6.73 0.40
C ALA A 108 1.30 5.96 0.11
N TRP A 109 1.58 5.65 -1.15
CA TRP A 109 2.85 5.05 -1.58
C TRP A 109 4.05 5.91 -1.23
N TYR A 110 3.96 7.22 -1.44
CA TYR A 110 5.02 8.16 -1.07
C TYR A 110 5.31 8.15 0.44
N ASN A 111 4.26 8.19 1.27
CA ASN A 111 4.38 8.13 2.73
C ASN A 111 4.93 6.77 3.21
N LYS A 112 4.55 5.67 2.55
CA LYS A 112 5.13 4.35 2.78
C LYS A 112 6.63 4.33 2.47
N GLY A 113 7.04 4.93 1.36
CA GLY A 113 8.46 5.08 1.00
C GLY A 113 9.25 5.90 2.03
N ASN A 114 8.67 6.99 2.54
CA ASN A 114 9.28 7.78 3.61
C ASN A 114 9.49 6.97 4.89
N ALA A 115 8.49 6.18 5.28
CA ALA A 115 8.58 5.32 6.45
C ALA A 115 9.66 4.24 6.29
N PHE A 116 9.69 3.53 5.15
CA PHE A 116 10.75 2.54 4.87
C PHE A 116 12.14 3.15 4.85
N ARG A 117 12.30 4.32 4.22
CA ARG A 117 13.58 5.03 4.18
C ARG A 117 14.06 5.38 5.59
N ALA A 118 13.17 5.85 6.45
CA ALA A 118 13.50 6.18 7.84
C ALA A 118 13.88 4.94 8.67
N LEU A 119 13.31 3.77 8.35
CA LEU A 119 13.69 2.47 8.92
C LEU A 119 14.98 1.87 8.33
N GLY A 120 15.62 2.53 7.36
CA GLY A 120 16.81 2.01 6.65
C GLY A 120 16.51 0.91 5.62
N ARG A 121 15.22 0.67 5.31
CA ARG A 121 14.75 -0.31 4.33
C ARG A 121 14.73 0.32 2.94
N ILE A 122 15.93 0.61 2.44
CA ILE A 122 16.12 1.39 1.20
C ILE A 122 15.50 0.73 -0.04
N PRO A 123 15.63 -0.60 -0.27
CA PRO A 123 15.00 -1.24 -1.43
C PRO A 123 13.48 -1.08 -1.46
N GLU A 124 12.81 -1.32 -0.32
CA GLU A 124 11.35 -1.18 -0.22
C GLU A 124 10.90 0.28 -0.33
N ALA A 125 11.73 1.22 0.13
CA ALA A 125 11.46 2.64 -0.07
C ALA A 125 11.48 3.03 -1.55
N GLN A 126 12.46 2.54 -2.32
CA GLN A 126 12.55 2.78 -3.76
C GLN A 126 11.33 2.23 -4.50
N GLU A 127 10.95 0.97 -4.22
CA GLU A 127 9.74 0.36 -4.81
C GLU A 127 8.49 1.18 -4.51
N ALA A 128 8.33 1.66 -3.27
CA ALA A 128 7.20 2.48 -2.89
C ALA A 128 7.20 3.84 -3.62
N TYR A 129 8.35 4.49 -3.79
CA TYR A 129 8.45 5.73 -4.54
C TYR A 129 8.18 5.53 -6.04
N ASP A 130 8.63 4.42 -6.63
CA ASP A 130 8.35 4.08 -8.03
C ASP A 130 6.84 3.92 -8.26
N HIS A 131 6.13 3.26 -7.33
CA HIS A 131 4.67 3.17 -7.37
C HIS A 131 3.98 4.53 -7.25
N ALA A 132 4.45 5.40 -6.34
CA ALA A 132 3.92 6.75 -6.19
C ALA A 132 4.08 7.56 -7.49
N TYR A 133 5.25 7.50 -8.11
CA TYR A 133 5.58 8.22 -9.34
C TYR A 133 4.82 7.70 -10.57
N ALA A 134 4.60 6.39 -10.65
CA ALA A 134 3.81 5.79 -11.72
C ALA A 134 2.36 6.27 -11.70
N LEU A 135 1.82 6.58 -10.52
CA LEU A 135 0.46 7.10 -10.34
C LEU A 135 0.38 8.61 -10.56
N ASP A 136 1.34 9.37 -10.02
CA ASP A 136 1.40 10.82 -10.14
C ASP A 136 2.84 11.32 -10.21
N ARG A 137 3.22 11.76 -11.42
CA ARG A 137 4.56 12.23 -11.73
C ARG A 137 4.90 13.60 -11.14
N THR A 138 3.91 14.31 -10.58
CA THR A 138 4.10 15.66 -10.01
C THR A 138 4.46 15.63 -8.53
N LEU A 139 4.17 14.53 -7.83
CA LEU A 139 4.42 14.38 -6.40
C LEU A 139 5.90 14.22 -6.03
N VAL A 140 6.72 13.73 -6.96
CA VAL A 140 8.16 13.54 -6.76
C VAL A 140 8.90 14.49 -7.70
N PRO A 141 9.75 15.40 -7.19
CA PRO A 141 10.44 16.34 -8.05
C PRO A 141 11.37 15.57 -9.00
N PRO A 142 11.49 16.01 -10.27
CA PRO A 142 12.21 15.27 -11.30
C PRO A 142 13.71 15.09 -11.01
N ASP A 143 14.27 15.85 -10.06
CA ASP A 143 15.65 15.76 -9.58
C ASP A 143 15.85 14.75 -8.45
N MET A 144 14.77 14.24 -7.84
CA MET A 144 14.77 12.91 -7.22
C MET A 144 14.72 11.86 -8.35
N SER A 145 15.60 12.01 -9.33
CA SER A 145 15.87 11.00 -10.32
C SER A 145 16.35 9.78 -9.55
N LEU A 146 15.43 8.87 -9.28
CA LEU A 146 15.71 7.45 -9.13
C LEU A 146 16.25 6.98 -10.48
N ASP A 147 17.41 7.48 -10.91
CA ASP A 147 18.23 6.80 -11.90
C ASP A 147 18.85 5.58 -11.20
N VAL A 148 17.97 4.68 -10.73
CA VAL A 148 18.25 3.28 -10.81
C VAL A 148 18.13 3.00 -12.28
N THR A 149 19.24 3.17 -13.00
CA THR A 149 19.41 2.54 -14.29
C THR A 149 19.14 1.07 -14.05
N ILE A 150 17.92 0.60 -14.30
CA ILE A 150 17.67 -0.82 -14.53
C ILE A 150 18.41 -1.06 -15.84
N PRO A 151 19.58 -1.72 -15.86
CA PRO A 151 20.14 -2.07 -17.14
C PRO A 151 19.09 -2.96 -17.80
N ALA A 152 18.70 -2.63 -19.03
CA ALA A 152 17.77 -3.41 -19.86
C ALA A 152 18.26 -4.85 -20.16
N THR A 153 19.24 -5.36 -19.41
CA THR A 153 19.88 -6.67 -19.54
C THR A 153 19.33 -7.72 -18.55
N ALA A 154 18.42 -7.37 -17.64
CA ALA A 154 17.81 -8.35 -16.74
C ALA A 154 16.67 -9.19 -17.36
N ALA A 155 16.55 -9.24 -18.69
CA ALA A 155 15.76 -10.24 -19.41
C ALA A 155 16.61 -11.47 -19.80
N THR A 156 17.51 -11.91 -18.92
CA THR A 156 18.17 -13.21 -19.09
C THR A 156 17.37 -14.25 -18.30
N PRO A 157 16.80 -15.29 -18.92
CA PRO A 157 16.07 -16.30 -18.18
C PRO A 157 17.01 -16.98 -17.19
N LEU A 158 16.61 -17.02 -15.92
CA LEU A 158 17.33 -17.72 -14.84
C LEU A 158 17.70 -19.15 -15.31
N PRO A 159 18.96 -19.60 -15.16
CA PRO A 159 19.30 -20.98 -15.46
C PRO A 159 18.57 -21.89 -14.48
N ARG A 160 17.78 -22.83 -15.01
CA ARG A 160 17.21 -23.94 -14.23
C ARG A 160 18.35 -24.63 -13.50
N THR A 161 18.19 -24.82 -12.19
CA THR A 161 19.14 -25.54 -11.35
C THR A 161 19.33 -26.97 -11.84
N GLN A 162 20.36 -27.18 -12.66
CA GLN A 162 20.83 -28.52 -12.98
C GLN A 162 21.70 -29.00 -11.82
N LYS A 163 21.24 -30.04 -11.10
CA LYS A 163 22.00 -30.71 -10.04
C LYS A 163 23.42 -31.02 -10.54
N SER A 164 24.42 -30.53 -9.82
CA SER A 164 25.82 -30.88 -10.01
C SER A 164 26.09 -32.34 -9.60
N PRO A 165 26.80 -33.14 -10.39
CA PRO A 165 27.45 -34.34 -9.88
C PRO A 165 28.85 -33.96 -9.37
N LEU A 166 29.10 -34.24 -8.10
CA LEU A 166 30.42 -34.19 -7.48
C LEU A 166 31.34 -35.22 -8.18
N SER A 167 32.44 -34.77 -8.76
CA SER A 167 33.58 -35.61 -9.13
C SER A 167 34.61 -35.60 -8.00
N PRO A 168 35.12 -36.76 -7.53
CA PRO A 168 36.27 -36.79 -6.63
C PRO A 168 37.57 -36.85 -7.43
N LEU A 169 38.52 -35.98 -7.09
CA LEU A 169 39.92 -36.06 -7.49
C LEU A 169 40.76 -36.11 -6.21
N ILE A 170 41.91 -36.80 -6.28
CA ILE A 170 42.98 -37.04 -5.28
C ILE A 170 42.93 -38.50 -4.74
N ALA A 171 43.99 -39.32 -4.77
CA ALA A 171 45.33 -39.23 -5.32
C ALA A 171 46.05 -40.60 -5.22
N ALA A 172 47.22 -40.67 -5.87
CA ALA A 172 48.45 -41.34 -5.43
C ALA A 172 48.53 -42.88 -5.45
N GLY A 173 49.34 -43.37 -6.41
CA GLY A 173 50.55 -44.15 -6.12
C GLY A 173 50.40 -45.67 -5.92
N ALA A 174 50.88 -46.44 -6.88
CA ALA A 174 51.83 -47.55 -6.66
C ALA A 174 52.13 -48.27 -7.98
N PHE A 175 53.39 -48.17 -8.41
CA PHE A 175 54.02 -49.14 -9.30
C PHE A 175 54.17 -50.48 -8.56
N GLY A 176 53.91 -51.59 -9.25
CA GLY A 176 54.66 -52.83 -8.99
C GLY A 176 53.86 -54.12 -8.84
N LEU A 177 54.14 -55.02 -9.78
CA LEU A 177 54.39 -56.46 -9.62
C LEU A 177 53.25 -57.48 -9.85
N PHE A 178 53.59 -58.37 -10.81
CA PHE A 178 53.31 -59.81 -10.90
C PHE A 178 51.85 -60.25 -11.14
N SER A 179 51.52 -60.80 -12.32
CA SER A 179 51.79 -62.18 -12.81
C SER A 179 50.70 -63.18 -12.41
N CYS A 180 50.52 -64.20 -13.27
CA CYS A 180 49.56 -65.31 -13.27
C CYS A 180 48.19 -64.96 -13.89
N ALA A 181 47.92 -65.26 -15.17
CA ALA A 181 47.84 -66.56 -15.87
C ALA A 181 46.59 -67.38 -15.54
N ALA A 182 45.95 -67.82 -16.63
CA ALA A 182 45.01 -68.95 -16.73
C ALA A 182 43.66 -68.74 -16.00
N ALA A 183 42.52 -69.26 -16.43
CA ALA A 183 42.12 -70.12 -17.51
C ALA A 183 40.57 -70.17 -17.47
N VAL A 184 39.93 -70.37 -18.63
CA VAL A 184 38.88 -71.39 -18.89
C VAL A 184 37.77 -71.48 -17.80
N ILE A 185 36.49 -71.22 -18.07
CA ILE A 185 35.56 -72.22 -18.65
C ILE A 185 34.21 -71.55 -18.96
N ARG A 186 33.71 -71.98 -20.10
CA ARG A 186 32.43 -71.73 -20.77
C ARG A 186 31.30 -72.59 -20.18
N GLN A 187 30.06 -72.21 -20.47
CA GLN A 187 28.80 -72.97 -20.39
C GLN A 187 28.06 -72.86 -19.03
N ARG A 188 26.75 -72.60 -18.99
CA ARG A 188 25.68 -72.80 -19.98
C ARG A 188 24.82 -71.56 -20.17
#